data_AF-A0A6L5YLN8-F1
#
_entry.id   AF-A0A6L5YLN8-F1
#
_cell.length_a   1.000
_cell.length_b   1.000
_cell.length_c   1.000
_cell.angle_alpha   90.00
_cell.angle_beta   90.00
_cell.angle_gamma   90.00
#
_symmetry.space_group_name_H-M   'P 1'
#
loop_
_entity.id
_entity.type
_entity.pdbx_description
1 polymer ?
#
loop_
_entity_poly.entity_id
_entity_poly.type
_entity_poly.pdbx_seq_one_letter_code
_entity_poly.pdbx_strand_id
1 'polypeptide(L)'
;MKLRYHNSRQFTTEEAITLASTAVKMAAKKRTLKEVYLLGCNVTGDTLQKCEQISKNLHEESICVQILSNVLYDAEAMEKLENAKGIVLVETAGSTMYEEVVKELQLMSRQNICVLGGILVE
;
A
#
# COMPACT_ATOMS: atom_id res chain seq x y z
N MET A 1 16.78 30.85 -4.52
CA MET A 1 15.41 31.10 -4.04
C MET A 1 14.90 29.81 -3.40
N LYS A 2 14.96 29.69 -2.06
CA LYS A 2 14.51 28.49 -1.32
C LYS A 2 13.06 28.71 -0.88
N LEU A 3 12.12 28.08 -1.58
CA LEU A 3 10.72 28.02 -1.15
C LEU A 3 10.65 27.19 0.14
N ARG A 4 10.58 27.88 1.29
CA ARG A 4 10.34 27.25 2.59
C ARG A 4 8.86 26.87 2.67
N TYR A 5 8.57 25.58 2.51
CA TYR A 5 7.24 25.01 2.74
C TYR A 5 6.96 25.03 4.25
N HIS A 6 6.33 26.12 4.72
CA HIS A 6 6.25 26.47 6.15
C HIS A 6 5.08 25.83 6.91
N ASN A 7 4.40 24.83 6.34
CA ASN A 7 3.11 24.36 6.89
C ASN A 7 2.82 22.85 6.79
N SER A 8 3.83 22.01 6.52
CA SER A 8 3.63 20.55 6.56
C SER A 8 3.98 20.06 7.96
N ARG A 9 3.03 19.44 8.68
CA ARG A 9 3.37 18.61 9.85
C ARG A 9 4.40 17.59 9.37
N GLN A 10 5.64 17.70 9.83
CA GLN A 10 6.63 16.65 9.64
C GLN A 10 6.21 15.51 10.57
N PHE A 11 5.42 14.58 10.04
CA PHE A 11 5.19 13.33 10.73
C PHE A 11 6.53 12.61 10.82
N THR A 12 6.84 12.13 12.01
CA THR A 12 7.89 11.12 12.12
C THR A 12 7.48 9.88 11.33
N THR A 13 8.45 9.07 10.90
CA THR A 13 8.17 7.81 10.17
C THR A 13 7.18 6.93 10.93
N GLU A 14 7.29 6.88 12.25
CA GLU A 14 6.40 6.10 13.12
C GLU A 14 4.95 6.64 13.14
N GLU A 15 4.77 7.96 13.20
CA GLU A 15 3.44 8.58 13.11
C GLU A 15 2.81 8.37 11.74
N ALA A 16 3.60 8.48 10.67
CA ALA A 16 3.14 8.24 9.31
C ALA A 16 2.67 6.79 9.13
N ILE A 17 3.46 5.81 9.62
CA ILE A 17 3.10 4.39 9.63
C ILE A 17 1.82 4.15 10.43
N THR A 18 1.71 4.75 11.62
CA THR A 18 0.53 4.59 12.49
C THR A 18 -0.73 5.15 11.83
N LEU A 19 -0.61 6.32 11.19
CA LEU A 19 -1.70 6.96 10.46
C LEU A 19 -2.11 6.12 9.24
N ALA A 20 -1.15 5.66 8.45
CA ALA A 20 -1.40 4.78 7.29
C ALA A 20 -2.09 3.49 7.72
N SER A 21 -1.58 2.81 8.75
CA SER A 21 -2.18 1.60 9.33
C SER A 21 -3.63 1.84 9.76
N THR A 22 -3.88 2.97 10.42
CA THR A 22 -5.24 3.35 10.87
C THR A 22 -6.17 3.64 9.70
N ALA A 23 -5.70 4.33 8.65
CA ALA A 23 -6.49 4.61 7.46
C ALA A 23 -6.85 3.32 6.71
N VAL A 24 -5.88 2.43 6.50
CA VAL A 24 -6.10 1.10 5.88
C VAL A 24 -7.09 0.30 6.70
N LYS A 25 -6.93 0.27 8.03
CA LYS A 25 -7.88 -0.38 8.94
C LYS A 25 -9.29 0.16 8.80
N MET A 26 -9.47 1.48 8.78
CA MET A 26 -10.79 2.09 8.62
C MET A 26 -11.43 1.68 7.29
N ALA A 27 -10.65 1.69 6.21
CA ALA A 27 -11.10 1.26 4.89
C ALA A 27 -11.47 -0.24 4.87
N ALA A 28 -10.65 -1.08 5.50
CA ALA A 28 -10.88 -2.53 5.62
C ALA A 28 -12.14 -2.84 6.45
N LYS A 29 -12.26 -2.27 7.66
CA LYS A 29 -13.43 -2.45 8.54
C LYS A 29 -14.73 -1.96 7.89
N LYS A 30 -14.70 -0.80 7.20
CA LYS A 30 -15.87 -0.26 6.47
C LYS A 30 -16.38 -1.20 5.38
N ARG A 31 -15.50 -2.04 4.83
CA ARG A 31 -15.82 -3.02 3.79
C ARG A 31 -15.86 -4.46 4.31
N THR A 32 -15.79 -4.65 5.63
CA THR A 32 -15.78 -5.98 6.29
C THR A 32 -14.71 -6.91 5.72
N LEU A 33 -13.55 -6.35 5.36
CA LEU A 33 -12.40 -7.10 4.86
C LEU A 33 -11.60 -7.64 6.03
N LYS A 34 -11.35 -8.96 6.01
CA LYS A 34 -10.44 -9.63 6.94
C LYS A 34 -8.99 -9.69 6.42
N GLU A 35 -8.82 -9.43 5.13
CA GLU A 35 -7.54 -9.49 4.45
C GLU A 35 -7.39 -8.28 3.52
N VAL A 36 -6.20 -7.71 3.51
CA VAL A 36 -5.80 -6.59 2.65
C VAL A 36 -4.43 -6.90 2.05
N TYR A 37 -4.23 -6.48 0.81
CA TYR A 37 -2.99 -6.68 0.09
C TYR A 37 -2.25 -5.35 -0.05
N LEU A 38 -1.01 -5.26 0.44
CA LEU A 38 -0.12 -4.13 0.16
C LEU A 38 0.61 -4.46 -1.14
N LEU A 39 0.41 -3.61 -2.13
CA LEU A 39 0.86 -3.84 -3.50
C LEU A 39 1.80 -2.71 -3.87
N GLY A 40 3.07 -3.00 -4.11
CA GLY A 40 4.03 -1.95 -4.39
C GLY A 40 5.00 -2.27 -5.52
N CYS A 41 5.40 -1.22 -6.23
CA CYS A 41 6.50 -1.27 -7.16
C CYS A 41 7.82 -1.37 -6.36
N ASN A 42 8.51 -2.51 -6.50
CA ASN A 42 9.85 -2.72 -5.98
C ASN A 42 9.99 -2.56 -4.43
N VAL A 43 9.10 -3.22 -3.68
CA VAL A 43 9.10 -3.26 -2.20
C VAL A 43 10.40 -3.89 -1.66
N THR A 44 11.44 -3.07 -1.50
CA THR A 44 12.79 -3.49 -1.12
C THR A 44 13.35 -2.60 -0.02
N GLY A 45 14.17 -3.19 0.87
CA GLY A 45 14.83 -2.47 1.96
C GLY A 45 13.86 -1.73 2.89
N ASP A 46 13.98 -0.40 2.92
CA ASP A 46 13.22 0.49 3.81
C ASP A 46 11.70 0.47 3.55
N THR A 47 11.29 0.36 2.28
CA THR A 47 9.86 0.26 1.92
C THR A 47 9.26 -1.06 2.43
N LEU A 48 10.03 -2.14 2.38
CA LEU A 48 9.60 -3.43 2.93
C LEU A 48 9.44 -3.37 4.45
N GLN A 49 10.40 -2.77 5.17
CA GLN A 49 10.30 -2.60 6.61
C GLN A 49 9.07 -1.78 7.01
N LYS A 50 8.79 -0.68 6.31
CA LYS A 50 7.58 0.14 6.50
C LYS A 50 6.31 -0.69 6.27
N CYS A 51 6.26 -1.48 5.18
CA CYS A 51 5.15 -2.39 4.90
C CYS A 51 4.97 -3.47 5.98
N GLU A 52 6.06 -4.05 6.48
CA GLU A 52 6.02 -5.05 7.55
C GLU A 52 5.51 -4.44 8.87
N GLN A 53 5.92 -3.22 9.21
CA GLN A 53 5.40 -2.50 10.38
C GLN A 53 3.89 -2.23 10.26
N ILE A 54 3.44 -1.81 9.07
CA ILE A 54 2.01 -1.64 8.80
C ILE A 54 1.28 -2.98 8.94
N SER A 55 1.81 -4.04 8.31
CA SER A 55 1.27 -5.40 8.39
C SER A 55 1.10 -5.86 9.83
N LYS A 56 2.14 -5.67 10.66
CA LYS A 56 2.12 -6.02 12.09
C LYS A 56 1.01 -5.28 12.85
N ASN A 57 0.89 -3.96 12.67
CA ASN A 57 -0.13 -3.15 13.32
C ASN A 57 -1.56 -3.60 12.93
N LEU A 58 -1.77 -3.97 11.67
CA LEU A 58 -3.05 -4.47 11.19
C LEU A 58 -3.35 -5.89 11.68
N HIS A 59 -2.32 -6.73 11.79
CA HIS A 59 -2.44 -8.09 12.29
C HIS A 59 -2.85 -8.13 13.77
N GLU A 60 -2.32 -7.23 14.60
CA GLU A 60 -2.75 -7.06 16.00
C GLU A 60 -4.26 -6.75 16.12
N GLU A 61 -4.85 -6.16 15.08
CA GLU A 61 -6.28 -5.85 15.00
C GLU A 61 -7.11 -6.87 14.20
N SER A 62 -6.59 -8.10 14.01
CA SER A 62 -7.26 -9.19 13.29
C SER A 62 -7.52 -8.94 11.80
N ILE A 63 -6.68 -8.12 11.15
CA ILE A 63 -6.68 -7.93 9.70
C ILE A 63 -5.38 -8.53 9.15
N CYS A 64 -5.49 -9.58 8.34
CA CYS A 64 -4.35 -10.16 7.66
C CYS A 64 -3.87 -9.23 6.55
N VAL A 65 -2.55 -9.05 6.45
CA VAL A 65 -1.95 -8.23 5.41
C VAL A 65 -0.95 -9.06 4.61
N GLN A 66 -1.13 -9.13 3.31
CA GLN A 66 -0.18 -9.76 2.39
C GLN A 66 0.57 -8.68 1.61
N ILE A 67 1.89 -8.78 1.58
CA ILE A 67 2.74 -7.87 0.83
C ILE A 67 3.06 -8.53 -0.51
N LEU A 68 2.66 -7.88 -1.59
CA LEU A 68 2.96 -8.29 -2.97
C LEU A 68 3.79 -7.21 -3.64
N SER A 69 4.91 -7.64 -4.20
CA SER A 69 5.80 -6.81 -4.99
C SER A 69 5.68 -7.17 -6.47
N ASN A 70 5.69 -6.14 -7.32
CA ASN A 70 5.88 -6.31 -8.76
C ASN A 70 4.78 -7.12 -9.49
N VAL A 71 3.51 -6.95 -9.11
CA VAL A 71 2.38 -7.74 -9.64
C VAL A 71 2.16 -7.62 -11.15
N LEU A 72 2.70 -6.58 -11.79
CA LEU A 72 2.66 -6.42 -13.24
C LEU A 72 3.59 -7.39 -13.97
N TYR A 73 4.63 -7.89 -13.30
CA TYR A 73 5.68 -8.72 -13.90
C TYR A 73 5.85 -10.07 -13.20
N ASP A 74 5.30 -10.25 -11.99
CA ASP A 74 5.35 -11.50 -11.23
C ASP A 74 4.02 -12.25 -11.32
N ALA A 75 4.05 -13.41 -11.98
CA ALA A 75 2.86 -14.23 -12.21
C ALA A 75 2.31 -14.86 -10.92
N GLU A 76 3.16 -15.21 -9.96
CA GLU A 76 2.72 -15.78 -8.67
C GLU A 76 2.02 -14.73 -7.82
N ALA A 77 2.56 -13.51 -7.79
CA ALA A 77 1.92 -12.36 -7.15
C ALA A 77 0.59 -12.02 -7.83
N MET A 78 0.51 -12.15 -9.17
CA MET A 78 -0.74 -11.95 -9.90
C MET A 78 -1.79 -13.02 -9.57
N GLU A 79 -1.41 -14.29 -9.41
CA GLU A 79 -2.33 -15.36 -9.01
C GLU A 79 -2.90 -15.11 -7.61
N LYS A 80 -2.07 -14.62 -6.67
CA LYS A 80 -2.50 -14.24 -5.32
C LYS A 80 -3.54 -13.10 -5.30
N LEU A 81 -3.61 -12.29 -6.36
CA LEU A 81 -4.63 -11.24 -6.49
C LEU A 81 -6.03 -11.77 -6.82
N GLU A 82 -6.16 -12.99 -7.34
CA GLU A 82 -7.47 -13.57 -7.69
C GLU A 82 -8.45 -13.54 -6.51
N ASN A 83 -7.93 -13.82 -5.31
CA ASN A 83 -8.72 -13.86 -4.08
C ASN A 83 -8.72 -12.51 -3.32
N ALA A 84 -7.95 -11.53 -3.78
CA ALA A 84 -7.82 -10.25 -3.13
C ALA A 84 -9.10 -9.42 -3.30
N LYS A 85 -9.68 -8.97 -2.18
CA LYS A 85 -10.88 -8.12 -2.18
C LYS A 85 -10.57 -6.64 -1.96
N GLY A 86 -9.43 -6.37 -1.35
CA GLY A 86 -8.95 -5.01 -1.08
C GLY A 86 -7.44 -4.94 -1.18
N ILE A 87 -6.96 -3.95 -1.91
CA ILE A 87 -5.53 -3.65 -2.02
C ILE A 87 -5.24 -2.22 -1.57
N VAL A 88 -4.01 -1.96 -1.18
CA VAL A 88 -3.44 -0.64 -0.92
C VAL A 88 -2.18 -0.54 -1.76
N LEU A 89 -2.07 0.50 -2.57
CA LEU A 89 -0.87 0.74 -3.37
C LEU A 89 0.24 1.30 -2.49
N VAL A 90 1.48 0.88 -2.68
CA VAL A 90 2.65 1.33 -1.93
C VAL A 90 3.74 1.70 -2.92
N GLU A 91 3.85 3.00 -3.18
CA GLU A 91 4.69 3.52 -4.24
C GLU A 91 5.88 4.27 -3.65
N THR A 92 7.08 4.02 -4.17
CA THR A 92 8.25 4.82 -3.80
C THR A 92 8.32 6.05 -4.70
N ALA A 93 8.38 7.23 -4.08
CA ALA A 93 8.53 8.51 -4.77
C ALA A 93 9.83 8.54 -5.58
N GLY A 94 9.76 8.91 -6.85
CA GLY A 94 10.91 9.02 -7.74
C GLY A 94 11.42 7.70 -8.36
N SER A 95 11.02 6.55 -7.83
CA SER A 95 11.35 5.23 -8.41
C SER A 95 10.20 4.65 -9.22
N THR A 96 8.96 4.94 -8.85
CA THR A 96 7.79 4.40 -9.55
C THR A 96 7.42 5.26 -10.75
N MET A 97 7.30 4.63 -11.94
CA MET A 97 6.78 5.31 -13.13
C MET A 97 5.26 5.44 -13.05
N TYR A 98 4.73 6.61 -13.41
CA TYR A 98 3.28 6.86 -13.47
C TYR A 98 2.51 5.81 -14.29
N GLU A 99 3.13 5.33 -15.37
CA GLU A 99 2.53 4.29 -16.23
C GLU A 99 2.32 2.96 -15.49
N GLU A 100 3.16 2.63 -14.51
CA GLU A 100 3.01 1.42 -13.70
C GLU A 100 1.81 1.52 -12.78
N VAL A 101 1.67 2.65 -12.06
CA VAL A 101 0.50 2.92 -11.21
C VAL A 101 -0.80 2.84 -12.00
N VAL A 102 -0.82 3.38 -13.22
CA VAL A 102 -2.00 3.31 -14.10
C VAL A 102 -2.31 1.87 -14.48
N LYS A 103 -1.30 1.08 -14.85
CA LYS A 103 -1.47 -0.34 -15.19
C LYS A 103 -1.96 -1.15 -14.00
N GLU A 104 -1.46 -0.89 -12.80
CA GLU A 104 -1.92 -1.55 -11.57
C GLU A 104 -3.37 -1.22 -11.26
N LEU A 105 -3.75 0.06 -11.31
CA LEU A 105 -5.15 0.48 -11.12
C LEU A 105 -6.08 -0.16 -12.15
N GLN A 106 -5.65 -0.24 -13.42
CA GLN A 106 -6.39 -0.93 -14.47
C GLN A 106 -6.51 -2.44 -14.20
N LEU A 107 -5.45 -3.09 -13.73
CA LEU A 107 -5.45 -4.51 -13.36
C LEU A 107 -6.46 -4.75 -12.22
N MET A 108 -6.41 -3.95 -11.17
CA MET A 108 -7.36 -4.05 -10.05
C MET A 108 -8.79 -3.87 -10.50
N SER A 109 -9.05 -2.87 -11.36
CA SER A 109 -10.38 -2.63 -11.92
C SER A 109 -10.88 -3.82 -12.75
N ARG A 110 -10.01 -4.50 -13.50
CA ARG A 110 -10.38 -5.69 -14.29
C ARG A 110 -10.69 -6.90 -13.43
N GLN A 111 -9.96 -7.07 -12.33
CA GLN A 111 -10.16 -8.15 -11.36
C GLN A 111 -11.26 -7.82 -10.34
N ASN A 112 -11.93 -6.67 -10.47
CA ASN A 112 -12.95 -6.19 -9.54
C ASN A 112 -12.44 -6.08 -8.08
N ILE A 113 -11.14 -5.77 -7.93
CA ILE A 113 -10.45 -5.59 -6.65
C ILE A 113 -10.59 -4.14 -6.22
N CYS A 114 -10.98 -3.91 -4.97
CA CYS A 114 -11.13 -2.56 -4.45
C CYS A 114 -9.79 -1.96 -4.04
N VAL A 115 -9.45 -0.80 -4.59
CA VAL A 115 -8.33 0.01 -4.08
C VAL A 115 -8.79 0.78 -2.84
N LEU A 116 -8.19 0.48 -1.70
CA LEU A 116 -8.52 1.10 -0.40
C LEU A 116 -7.77 2.43 -0.20
N GLY A 117 -6.62 2.60 -0.85
CA GLY A 117 -5.80 3.80 -0.78
C GLY A 117 -4.42 3.59 -1.41
N GLY A 118 -3.58 4.61 -1.30
CA GLY A 118 -2.18 4.59 -1.70
C GLY A 118 -1.29 5.18 -0.61
N ILE A 119 -0.13 4.58 -0.39
CA ILE A 119 0.93 5.03 0.51
C ILE A 119 2.11 5.42 -0.35
N LEU A 120 2.55 6.67 -0.23
CA LEU A 120 3.76 7.14 -0.90
C LEU A 120 4.91 7.09 0.10
N VAL A 121 6.01 6.45 -0.30
CA VAL A 121 7.23 6.30 0.51
C VAL A 121 8.34 7.12 -0.13
N GLU A 122 8.98 8.00 0.64
CA GLU A 122 10.18 8.77 0.25
C GLU A 122 11.45 8.11 0.79
#